data_AF-A0AAQ0YM76-F1
#
_entry.id   AF-A0AAQ0YM76-F1
#
_cell.length_a   1.000
_cell.length_b   1.000
_cell.length_c   1.000
_cell.angle_alpha   90.00
_cell.angle_beta   90.00
_cell.angle_gamma   90.00
#
_symmetry.space_group_name_H-M   'P 1'
#
loop_
_entity.id
_entity.type
_entity.pdbx_description
1 polymer ?
#
loop_
_entity_poly.entity_id
_entity_poly.type
_entity_poly.pdbx_seq_one_letter_code
_entity_poly.pdbx_strand_id
1 'polypeptide(L)' 'PVLGRRVVIATEGNRSLVAWNPGQEAGRQMADVGEGWRDYVCLEAANAGPDVIELAPGASHTLTQTISVE' A
#
# COMPACT_ATOMS: atom_id res chain seq x y z
N PRO A 1 -11.83 1.26 18.02
CA PRO A 1 -12.10 1.59 16.60
C PRO A 1 -13.50 1.12 16.18
N VAL A 2 -14.14 1.76 15.19
CA VAL A 2 -15.54 1.44 14.76
C VAL A 2 -15.72 -0.01 14.32
N LEU A 3 -14.69 -0.59 13.66
CA LEU A 3 -14.73 -1.98 13.18
C LEU A 3 -14.22 -3.02 14.19
N GLY A 4 -13.91 -2.63 15.43
CA GLY A 4 -13.50 -3.56 16.48
C GLY A 4 -12.23 -4.38 16.21
N ARG A 5 -11.41 -4.01 15.23
CA ARG A 5 -10.18 -4.70 14.82
C ARG A 5 -9.02 -3.72 14.66
N ARG A 6 -7.79 -4.22 14.79
CA ARG A 6 -6.55 -3.51 14.40
C ARG A 6 -5.87 -4.28 13.27
N VAL A 7 -5.70 -3.64 12.12
CA VAL A 7 -4.92 -4.21 11.01
C VAL A 7 -3.46 -3.82 11.21
N VAL A 8 -2.56 -4.80 11.21
CA VAL A 8 -1.12 -4.60 11.33
C VAL A 8 -0.47 -4.92 10.00
N ILE A 9 0.34 -3.98 9.51
CA ILE A 9 1.14 -4.11 8.30
C ILE A 9 2.60 -4.00 8.70
N ALA A 10 3.37 -5.05 8.43
CA ALA A 10 4.82 -5.06 8.58
C ALA A 10 5.46 -5.19 7.19
N THR A 11 6.49 -4.41 6.91
CA THR A 11 7.13 -4.37 5.59
C THR A 11 8.64 -4.49 5.70
N GLU A 12 9.25 -5.16 4.74
CA GLU A 12 10.70 -5.35 4.64
C GLU A 12 11.17 -5.12 3.20
N GLY A 13 12.40 -4.62 3.03
CA GLY A 13 12.95 -4.31 1.70
C GLY A 13 12.52 -2.94 1.15
N ASN A 14 11.73 -2.17 1.89
CA ASN A 14 11.36 -0.81 1.55
C ASN A 14 11.85 0.23 2.56
N ARG A 15 12.01 1.46 2.07
CA ARG A 15 12.15 2.67 2.89
C ARG A 15 11.00 3.65 2.64
N SER A 16 10.08 3.31 1.74
CA SER A 16 8.87 4.08 1.47
C SER A 16 7.60 3.23 1.61
N LEU A 17 6.48 3.88 1.88
CA LEU A 17 5.15 3.28 1.89
C LEU A 17 4.19 4.27 1.24
N VAL A 18 3.34 3.79 0.34
CA VAL A 18 2.28 4.60 -0.25
C VAL A 18 1.02 4.43 0.59
N ALA A 19 0.48 5.56 1.07
CA ALA A 19 -0.83 5.61 1.69
C ALA A 19 -1.78 6.33 0.75
N TRP A 20 -2.79 5.62 0.26
CA TRP A 20 -3.65 6.12 -0.80
C TRP A 20 -5.11 5.73 -0.66
N ASN A 21 -5.98 6.64 -1.09
CA ASN A 21 -7.39 6.43 -1.33
C ASN A 21 -7.79 7.43 -2.44
N PRO A 22 -8.60 7.04 -3.45
CA PRO A 22 -8.94 7.95 -4.54
C PRO A 22 -9.80 9.13 -4.09
N GLY A 23 -10.48 9.00 -2.94
CA GLY A 23 -11.47 9.95 -2.48
C GLY A 23 -12.72 9.94 -3.37
N GLN A 24 -13.67 10.80 -3.02
CA GLN A 24 -14.98 10.83 -3.66
C GLN A 24 -14.93 11.17 -5.15
N GLU A 25 -14.16 12.21 -5.51
CA GLU A 25 -14.16 12.72 -6.89
C GLU A 25 -13.55 11.71 -7.86
N ALA A 26 -12.33 11.23 -7.58
CA ALA A 26 -11.69 10.24 -8.46
C ALA A 26 -12.38 8.88 -8.37
N GLY A 27 -12.84 8.45 -7.18
CA GLY A 27 -13.52 7.16 -6.99
C GLY A 27 -14.79 7.05 -7.84
N ARG A 28 -15.59 8.12 -7.92
CA ARG A 28 -16.81 8.16 -8.76
C ARG A 28 -16.53 8.12 -10.26
N GLN A 29 -15.37 8.61 -10.68
CA GLN A 29 -14.94 8.59 -12.08
C GLN A 29 -14.35 7.23 -12.48
N MET A 30 -13.93 6.41 -11.52
CA MET A 30 -13.42 5.06 -11.73
C MET A 30 -14.59 4.07 -11.77
N ALA A 31 -14.89 3.53 -12.97
CA ALA A 31 -16.05 2.66 -13.21
C ALA A 31 -16.05 1.37 -12.36
N ASP A 32 -14.87 0.91 -11.94
CA ASP A 32 -14.65 -0.26 -11.10
C ASP A 32 -14.59 0.04 -9.59
N VAL A 33 -14.52 1.33 -9.19
CA VAL A 33 -14.49 1.75 -7.78
C VAL A 33 -15.82 2.34 -7.35
N GLY A 34 -16.33 3.34 -8.06
CA GLY A 34 -17.58 4.04 -7.72
C GLY A 34 -17.60 4.54 -6.27
N GLU A 35 -18.64 4.18 -5.50
CA GLU A 35 -18.77 4.55 -4.07
C GLU A 35 -17.88 3.70 -3.14
N GLY A 36 -17.25 2.62 -3.64
CA GLY A 36 -16.42 1.70 -2.87
C GLY A 36 -15.16 2.32 -2.27
N TRP A 37 -14.79 3.55 -2.69
CA TRP A 37 -13.68 4.31 -2.10
C TRP A 37 -13.79 4.48 -0.58
N ARG A 38 -14.99 4.41 0.01
CA ARG A 38 -15.16 4.55 1.47
C ARG A 38 -14.78 3.29 2.25
N ASP A 39 -14.70 2.15 1.59
CA ASP A 39 -14.62 0.85 2.25
C ASP A 39 -13.18 0.35 2.39
N TYR A 40 -12.21 1.09 1.85
CA TYR A 40 -10.80 0.71 1.87
C TYR A 40 -9.85 1.89 2.03
N VAL A 41 -8.62 1.55 2.38
CA VAL A 41 -7.43 2.39 2.23
C VAL A 41 -6.32 1.49 1.71
N CYS A 42 -5.52 1.99 0.78
CA CYS A 42 -4.32 1.32 0.32
C CYS A 42 -3.14 1.72 1.20
N LEU A 43 -2.44 0.71 1.72
CA LEU A 43 -1.15 0.85 2.39
C LEU A 43 -0.21 -0.14 1.71
N GLU A 44 0.71 0.39 0.93
CA GLU A 44 1.50 -0.36 -0.04
C GLU A 44 2.98 -0.27 0.31
N ALA A 45 3.60 -1.40 0.66
CA ALA A 45 5.06 -1.50 0.68
C ALA A 45 5.60 -1.13 -0.70
N ALA A 46 6.56 -0.21 -0.75
CA ALA A 46 7.05 0.32 -2.02
C ALA A 46 8.52 0.75 -1.95
N ASN A 47 9.21 0.67 -3.09
CA ASN A 47 10.45 1.40 -3.34
C ASN A 47 10.14 2.51 -4.36
N ALA A 48 9.62 3.65 -3.88
CA ALA A 48 9.06 4.72 -4.70
C ALA A 48 9.78 6.07 -4.53
N GLY A 49 9.77 6.88 -5.60
CA GLY A 49 10.39 8.20 -5.61
C GLY A 49 11.90 8.12 -5.33
N PRO A 50 12.40 8.74 -4.25
CA PRO A 50 13.82 8.70 -3.91
C PRO A 50 14.29 7.35 -3.33
N ASP A 51 13.40 6.42 -3.00
CA ASP A 51 13.75 5.07 -2.54
C ASP A 51 14.14 4.16 -3.71
N VAL A 52 15.28 4.47 -4.34
CA VAL A 52 15.80 3.75 -5.51
C VAL A 52 16.67 2.58 -5.06
N ILE A 53 16.46 1.42 -5.69
CA ILE A 53 17.27 0.21 -5.49
C ILE A 53 18.13 -0.05 -6.72
N GLU A 54 19.45 -0.01 -6.55
CA GLU A 54 20.42 -0.36 -7.60
C GLU A 54 20.90 -1.80 -7.41
N LEU A 55 20.87 -2.61 -8.47
CA LEU A 55 21.28 -4.00 -8.44
C LEU A 55 22.42 -4.27 -9.42
N ALA A 56 23.51 -4.81 -8.91
CA ALA A 56 24.61 -5.33 -9.71
C ALA A 56 24.22 -6.65 -10.41
N PRO A 57 24.96 -7.09 -11.45
CA PRO A 57 24.72 -8.38 -12.08
C PRO A 57 24.69 -9.53 -11.06
N GLY A 58 23.62 -10.33 -11.08
CA GLY A 58 23.42 -11.46 -10.16
C GLY A 58 22.84 -11.08 -8.80
N ALA A 59 22.65 -9.80 -8.49
CA ALA A 59 21.99 -9.36 -7.26
C ALA A 59 20.46 -9.46 -7.38
N SER A 60 19.79 -9.58 -6.24
CA SER A 60 18.33 -9.55 -6.12
C SER A 60 17.90 -8.65 -4.98
N HIS A 61 16.74 -8.01 -5.14
CA HIS A 61 16.05 -7.30 -4.08
C HIS A 61 14.70 -7.96 -3.82
N THR A 62 14.28 -8.01 -2.56
CA THR A 62 12.98 -8.57 -2.18
C THR A 62 12.23 -7.55 -1.35
N LEU A 63 10.98 -7.32 -1.74
CA LEU A 63 10.03 -6.50 -1.01
C LEU A 63 8.96 -7.42 -0.40
N THR A 64 8.72 -7.29 0.90
CA THR A 64 7.77 -8.14 1.64
C THR A 64 6.76 -7.28 2.38
N GLN A 65 5.49 -7.68 2.36
CA GLN A 65 4.42 -7.10 3.17
C GLN A 65 3.66 -8.23 3.88
N THR A 66 3.67 -8.21 5.21
CA THR A 66 2.87 -9.12 6.04
C THR A 66 1.67 -8.36 6.59
N ILE A 67 0.48 -8.95 6.42
CA ILE A 67 -0.80 -8.39 6.90
C ILE A 67 -1.37 -9.32 7.95
N SER A 68 -1.74 -8.76 9.11
CA SER A 68 -2.39 -9.49 10.20
C SER A 68 -3.48 -8.65 10.86
N VAL A 69 -4.31 -9.30 11.67
CA VAL A 69 -5.40 -8.65 12.42
C VAL A 69 -5.26 -9.03 13.89
N GLU A 70 -5.34 -8.01 14.75
CA GLU A 70 -5.45 -8.11 16.21
C GLU A 70 -6.87 -7.72 16.68
#